data_AF-A0A7C6E9S3-F1
#
_entry.id   AF-A0A7C6E9S3-F1
#
_cell.length_a   1.000
_cell.length_b   1.000
_cell.length_c   1.000
_cell.angle_alpha   90.00
_cell.angle_beta   90.00
_cell.angle_gamma   90.00
#
_symmetry.space_group_name_H-M   'P 1'
#
loop_
_entity.id
_entity.type
_entity.pdbx_description
1 polymer ?
#
loop_
_entity_poly.entity_id
_entity_poly.type
_entity_poly.pdbx_seq_one_letter_code
_entity_poly.pdbx_strand_id
1 'polypeptide(L)'
;MLLEKRKINFTKLIEQISLSLDLMAFGEEKQSYHALRVGFISLLIANKLNLEREDKIDLYLACLLHDVGAVGIENQLLLETNRNAMNLQTHAHLGYEILSNIPFCNRLAEIIKDHH
;
A
#
# COMPACT_ATOMS: atom_id res chain seq x y z
N MET A 1 1.28 15.54 -22.37
CA MET A 1 0.21 14.64 -22.89
C MET A 1 -0.92 14.55 -21.84
N LEU A 2 -2.09 15.15 -22.15
CA LEU A 2 -3.39 15.19 -21.44
C LEU A 2 -3.54 15.65 -19.97
N LEU A 3 -2.52 15.64 -19.11
CA LEU A 3 -2.71 15.98 -17.67
C LEU A 3 -2.25 17.38 -17.22
N GLU A 4 -1.54 18.13 -18.07
CA GLU A 4 -0.79 19.34 -17.68
C GLU A 4 -1.64 20.52 -17.11
N LYS A 5 -2.98 20.47 -17.21
CA LYS A 5 -3.87 21.53 -16.72
C LYS A 5 -4.79 21.14 -15.57
N ARG A 6 -4.72 19.91 -15.03
CA ARG A 6 -5.58 19.50 -13.91
C ARG A 6 -4.81 19.48 -12.59
N LYS A 7 -5.29 20.23 -11.59
CA LYS A 7 -4.86 20.06 -10.19
C LYS A 7 -5.42 18.73 -9.69
N ILE A 8 -4.54 17.76 -9.43
CA ILE A 8 -4.91 16.44 -8.90
C ILE A 8 -4.59 16.42 -7.41
N ASN A 9 -5.56 16.01 -6.59
CA ASN A 9 -5.29 15.65 -5.21
C ASN A 9 -4.67 14.25 -5.20
N PHE A 10 -3.34 14.21 -5.17
CA PHE A 10 -2.58 12.96 -5.27
C PHE A 10 -2.94 11.98 -4.14
N THR A 11 -3.03 12.47 -2.90
CA THR A 11 -3.46 11.65 -1.76
C THR A 11 -4.83 11.04 -2.01
N LYS A 12 -5.81 11.83 -2.46
CA LYS A 12 -7.15 11.32 -2.72
C LYS A 12 -7.16 10.26 -3.81
N LEU A 13 -6.34 10.42 -4.85
CA LEU A 13 -6.18 9.43 -5.90
C LEU A 13 -5.63 8.10 -5.35
N ILE A 14 -4.56 8.16 -4.54
CA ILE A 14 -3.98 6.97 -3.91
C ILE A 14 -4.98 6.29 -2.96
N GLU A 15 -5.77 7.05 -2.19
CA GLU A 15 -6.83 6.48 -1.36
C GLU A 15 -7.87 5.71 -2.19
N GLN A 16 -8.26 6.21 -3.36
CA GLN A 16 -9.23 5.49 -4.21
C GLN A 16 -8.62 4.25 -4.88
N ILE A 17 -7.34 4.28 -5.24
CA ILE A 17 -6.61 3.09 -5.72
C ILE A 17 -6.55 2.05 -4.61
N SER A 18 -6.16 2.47 -3.40
CA SER A 18 -6.09 1.63 -2.20
C SER A 18 -7.42 0.94 -1.89
N LEU A 19 -8.54 1.67 -1.94
CA LEU A 19 -9.88 1.09 -1.78
C LEU A 19 -10.23 0.06 -2.86
N SER A 20 -9.73 0.23 -4.08
CA SER A 20 -9.93 -0.74 -5.16
C SER A 20 -9.09 -1.99 -4.95
N LEU A 21 -7.86 -1.82 -4.43
CA LEU A 21 -6.98 -2.93 -4.06
C LEU A 21 -7.56 -3.76 -2.92
N ASP A 22 -8.12 -3.13 -1.87
CA ASP A 22 -8.78 -3.85 -0.77
C ASP A 22 -9.89 -4.79 -1.30
N LEU A 23 -10.67 -4.33 -2.29
CA LEU A 23 -11.76 -5.10 -2.90
C LEU A 23 -11.26 -6.27 -3.76
N MET A 24 -10.16 -6.08 -4.50
CA MET A 24 -9.56 -7.11 -5.35
C MET A 24 -8.78 -8.10 -4.48
N ALA A 25 -7.73 -7.57 -3.82
CA ALA A 25 -6.91 -8.10 -2.72
C ALA A 25 -7.46 -9.32 -1.99
N PHE A 26 -8.62 -9.08 -1.39
CA PHE A 26 -9.12 -9.86 -0.27
C PHE A 26 -10.53 -10.40 -0.52
N GLY A 27 -11.05 -10.25 -1.74
CA GLY A 27 -12.38 -10.73 -2.13
C GLY A 27 -13.50 -10.20 -1.22
N GLU A 28 -13.31 -9.03 -0.62
CA GLU A 28 -14.25 -8.50 0.35
C GLU A 28 -15.55 -8.05 -0.35
N GLU A 29 -16.69 -8.56 0.12
CA GLU A 29 -18.01 -8.15 -0.39
C GLU A 29 -18.34 -6.67 -0.14
N LYS A 30 -17.58 -6.01 0.76
CA LYS A 30 -17.72 -4.59 1.11
C LYS A 30 -16.34 -3.99 1.34
N GLN A 31 -16.18 -2.70 1.03
CA GLN A 31 -14.98 -1.94 1.34
C GLN A 31 -14.67 -2.04 2.85
N SER A 32 -13.64 -2.77 3.25
CA SER A 32 -13.20 -2.75 4.64
C SER A 32 -12.46 -1.48 4.98
N TYR A 33 -11.89 -0.73 4.03
CA TYR A 33 -10.98 0.39 4.32
C TYR A 33 -9.75 -0.10 5.12
N HIS A 34 -9.25 -1.31 4.81
CA HIS A 34 -8.16 -1.96 5.53
C HIS A 34 -6.92 -1.09 5.54
N ALA A 35 -6.40 -0.75 4.35
CA ALA A 35 -5.17 0.02 4.22
C ALA A 35 -5.31 1.44 4.82
N LEU A 36 -6.51 2.03 4.74
CA LEU A 36 -6.82 3.32 5.37
C LEU A 36 -6.76 3.26 6.90
N ARG A 37 -7.28 2.19 7.53
CA ARG A 37 -7.14 2.00 8.98
C ARG A 37 -5.68 1.82 9.38
N VAL A 38 -4.92 1.02 8.64
CA VAL A 38 -3.49 0.83 8.87
C VAL A 38 -2.75 2.17 8.79
N GLY A 39 -3.02 2.97 7.75
CA GLY A 39 -2.45 4.31 7.60
C GLY A 39 -2.82 5.25 8.75
N PHE A 40 -4.08 5.26 9.18
CA PHE A 40 -4.52 6.10 10.30
C PHE A 40 -3.83 5.73 11.62
N ILE A 41 -3.77 4.43 11.95
CA ILE A 41 -3.08 3.94 13.16
C ILE A 41 -1.59 4.27 13.08
N SER A 42 -0.95 4.06 11.93
CA SER A 42 0.47 4.37 11.72
C SER A 42 0.78 5.85 11.90
N LEU A 43 -0.10 6.75 11.44
CA LEU A 43 0.03 8.18 11.69
C LEU A 43 -0.11 8.55 13.18
N LEU A 44 -0.99 7.87 13.93
CA LEU A 44 -1.07 8.08 15.38
C LEU A 44 0.23 7.69 16.08
N ILE A 45 0.83 6.58 15.69
CA ILE A 45 2.14 6.12 16.20
C ILE A 45 3.24 7.10 15.81
N ALA A 46 3.32 7.48 14.53
CA ALA A 46 4.32 8.43 14.02
C ALA A 46 4.23 9.80 14.70
N ASN A 47 3.03 10.25 15.06
CA ASN A 47 2.85 11.47 15.85
C ASN A 47 3.40 11.33 17.28
N LYS A 48 3.22 10.18 17.92
CA LYS A 48 3.80 9.91 19.25
C LYS A 48 5.33 9.82 19.22
N LEU A 49 5.89 9.37 18.10
CA LEU A 49 7.33 9.32 17.87
C LEU A 49 7.93 10.65 17.40
N ASN A 50 7.11 11.70 17.22
CA ASN A 50 7.52 13.00 16.69
C ASN A 50 8.26 12.91 15.33
N LEU A 51 7.81 11.99 14.45
CA LEU A 51 8.38 11.92 13.10
C LEU A 51 8.13 13.23 12.33
N GLU A 52 9.04 13.53 11.40
CA GLU A 52 8.92 14.68 10.53
C GLU A 52 7.73 14.54 9.58
N ARG A 53 7.27 15.69 9.06
CA ARG A 53 6.10 15.73 8.18
C ARG A 53 6.28 14.86 6.93
N GLU A 54 7.48 14.88 6.36
CA GLU A 54 7.80 14.13 5.14
C GLU A 54 7.75 12.62 5.40
N ASP A 55 8.34 12.15 6.50
CA ASP A 55 8.28 10.73 6.90
C ASP A 55 6.85 10.26 7.17
N LYS A 56 6.00 11.11 7.76
CA LYS A 56 4.57 10.80 7.96
C LYS A 56 3.82 10.65 6.65
N ILE A 57 4.13 11.47 5.65
CA ILE A 57 3.50 11.39 4.32
C ILE A 57 3.93 10.09 3.64
N ASP A 58 5.22 9.79 3.63
CA ASP A 58 5.75 8.55 3.03
C ASP A 58 5.18 7.31 3.73
N LEU A 59 5.15 7.30 5.07
CA LEU A 59 4.55 6.23 5.85
C LEU A 59 3.07 6.03 5.52
N TYR A 60 2.28 7.11 5.48
CA TYR A 60 0.86 7.02 5.16
C TYR A 60 0.64 6.46 3.75
N LEU A 61 1.37 6.97 2.76
CA LEU A 61 1.26 6.47 1.38
C LEU A 61 1.73 5.02 1.25
N ALA A 62 2.79 4.62 1.97
CA ALA A 62 3.24 3.24 2.03
C ALA A 62 2.17 2.33 2.63
N CYS A 63 1.51 2.73 3.72
CA CYS A 63 0.38 1.97 4.29
C CYS A 63 -0.78 1.80 3.29
N LEU A 64 -1.08 2.81 2.47
CA LEU A 64 -2.15 2.71 1.48
C LEU A 64 -1.84 1.73 0.33
N LEU A 65 -0.56 1.49 0.05
CA LEU A 65 -0.09 0.72 -1.09
C LEU A 65 0.65 -0.57 -0.70
N HIS A 66 0.72 -0.93 0.59
CA HIS A 66 1.57 -2.03 1.07
C HIS A 66 1.25 -3.38 0.43
N ASP A 67 -0.02 -3.63 0.12
CA ASP A 67 -0.47 -4.86 -0.53
C ASP A 67 -0.66 -4.73 -2.05
N VAL A 68 -0.11 -3.70 -2.71
CA VAL A 68 -0.24 -3.53 -4.17
C VAL A 68 0.32 -4.73 -4.96
N GLY A 69 1.31 -5.43 -4.41
CA GLY A 69 1.89 -6.64 -5.00
C GLY A 69 1.08 -7.92 -4.76
N ALA A 70 -0.01 -7.88 -3.97
CA ALA A 70 -0.86 -9.04 -3.71
C ALA A 70 -1.81 -9.34 -4.87
N VAL A 71 -2.11 -8.34 -5.72
CA VAL A 71 -2.98 -8.48 -6.89
C VAL A 71 -2.40 -9.52 -7.84
N GLY A 72 -3.12 -10.62 -8.05
CA GLY A 72 -2.69 -11.74 -8.90
C GLY A 72 -2.08 -12.94 -8.17
N ILE A 73 -1.78 -12.83 -6.87
CA ILE A 73 -1.38 -13.96 -6.01
C ILE A 73 -2.55 -14.39 -5.08
N GLU A 74 -3.67 -13.66 -5.14
CA GLU A 74 -4.87 -13.86 -4.31
C GLU A 74 -5.35 -15.32 -4.26
N ASN A 75 -5.36 -16.01 -5.40
CA ASN A 75 -5.75 -17.43 -5.45
C ASN A 75 -4.78 -18.33 -4.67
N GLN A 76 -3.48 -18.01 -4.61
CA GLN A 76 -2.51 -18.78 -3.83
C GLN A 76 -2.52 -18.40 -2.34
N LEU A 77 -2.84 -17.15 -2.00
CA LEU A 77 -2.95 -16.67 -0.62
C LEU A 77 -4.21 -17.18 0.09
N LEU A 78 -5.33 -17.34 -0.63
CA LEU A 78 -6.62 -17.78 -0.08
C LEU A 78 -6.78 -19.31 -0.04
N LEU A 79 -6.12 -20.05 -0.94
CA LEU A 79 -6.30 -21.51 -1.06
C LEU A 79 -5.40 -22.34 -0.14
N GLU A 80 -4.30 -21.78 0.37
CA GLU A 80 -3.39 -22.52 1.23
C GLU A 80 -3.67 -22.21 2.71
N THR A 81 -4.12 -23.22 3.45
CA THR A 81 -4.26 -23.26 4.91
C THR A 81 -2.96 -22.97 5.67
N ASN A 82 -1.85 -22.78 4.96
CA ASN A 82 -0.60 -22.25 5.44
C ASN A 82 -0.28 -20.98 4.64
N ARG A 83 -0.37 -19.81 5.28
CA ARG A 83 0.34 -18.60 4.84
C ARG A 83 1.84 -18.91 4.91
N ASN A 84 2.37 -19.62 3.92
CA ASN A 84 3.80 -19.91 3.84
C ASN A 84 4.52 -18.56 3.82
N ALA A 85 5.55 -18.40 4.67
CA ALA A 85 6.34 -17.17 4.75
C ALA A 85 6.87 -16.70 3.37
N MET A 86 7.02 -17.65 2.44
CA MET A 86 7.36 -17.42 1.04
C MET A 86 6.33 -16.55 0.31
N ASN A 87 5.02 -16.72 0.55
CA ASN A 87 3.96 -15.95 -0.11
C ASN A 87 3.87 -14.50 0.41
N LEU A 88 4.13 -14.29 1.72
CA LEU A 88 4.11 -12.96 2.35
C LEU A 88 5.27 -12.08 1.87
N GLN A 89 6.50 -12.60 1.84
CA GLN A 89 7.63 -11.84 1.30
C GLN A 89 7.52 -11.62 -0.20
N THR A 90 6.87 -12.54 -0.94
CA THR A 90 6.72 -12.41 -2.39
C THR A 90 5.87 -11.19 -2.75
N HIS A 91 4.72 -10.96 -2.10
CA HIS A 91 3.87 -9.82 -2.46
C HIS A 91 4.50 -8.48 -2.05
N ALA A 92 5.21 -8.44 -0.92
CA ALA A 92 5.97 -7.27 -0.50
C ALA A 92 7.07 -6.93 -1.53
N HIS A 93 7.78 -7.94 -2.02
CA HIS A 93 8.80 -7.76 -3.05
C HIS A 93 8.21 -7.30 -4.40
N LEU A 94 7.08 -7.87 -4.83
CA LEU A 94 6.39 -7.40 -6.03
C LEU A 94 5.88 -5.96 -5.87
N GLY A 95 5.40 -5.61 -4.67
CA GLY A 95 5.02 -4.23 -4.34
C GLY A 95 6.20 -3.26 -4.48
N TYR A 96 7.39 -3.67 -4.01
CA TYR A 96 8.63 -2.93 -4.23
C TYR A 96 8.95 -2.75 -5.71
N GLU A 97 8.89 -3.82 -6.52
CA GLU A 97 9.17 -3.75 -7.96
C GLU A 97 8.19 -2.83 -8.70
N ILE A 98 6.90 -2.93 -8.40
CA ILE A 98 5.85 -2.06 -8.98
C ILE A 98 6.15 -0.59 -8.70
N LEU A 99 6.44 -0.26 -7.43
CA LEU A 99 6.57 1.13 -6.99
C LEU A 99 7.94 1.74 -7.30
N SER A 100 9.00 0.95 -7.37
CA SER A 100 10.35 1.43 -7.74
C SER A 100 10.42 1.98 -9.17
N ASN A 101 9.45 1.63 -10.02
CA ASN A 101 9.32 2.18 -11.37
C ASN A 101 8.68 3.59 -11.41
N ILE A 102 8.24 4.12 -10.26
CA ILE A 102 7.61 5.43 -10.16
C ILE A 102 8.61 6.39 -9.48
N PRO A 103 9.11 7.44 -10.16
CA PRO A 103 10.25 8.25 -9.70
C PRO A 103 10.13 8.85 -8.28
N PHE A 104 8.91 9.06 -7.78
CA PHE A 104 8.66 9.63 -6.45
C PHE A 104 8.29 8.58 -5.39
N CYS A 105 8.23 7.30 -5.74
CA CYS A 105 7.83 6.22 -4.82
C CYS A 105 9.00 5.44 -4.22
N ASN A 106 10.27 5.80 -4.51
CA ASN A 106 11.43 5.01 -4.04
C ASN A 106 11.43 4.77 -2.52
N ARG A 107 11.13 5.81 -1.72
CA ARG A 107 11.06 5.68 -0.24
C ARG A 107 9.90 4.78 0.19
N LEU A 108 8.76 4.89 -0.49
CA LEU A 108 7.57 4.08 -0.22
C LEU A 108 7.84 2.60 -0.55
N ALA A 109 8.52 2.35 -1.67
CA ALA A 109 8.86 1.01 -2.11
C ALA A 109 9.72 0.30 -1.06
N GLU A 110 10.75 0.96 -0.51
CA GLU A 110 11.58 0.39 0.56
C GLU A 110 10.76 0.05 1.81
N ILE A 111 9.84 0.93 2.25
CA ILE A 111 8.95 0.64 3.39
C ILE A 111 8.09 -0.60 3.10
N ILE A 112 7.54 -0.69 1.88
CA ILE A 112 6.65 -1.78 1.46
C ILE A 112 7.39 -3.10 1.34
N LYS A 113 8.66 -3.10 0.95
CA LYS A 113 9.45 -4.32 0.88
C LYS A 113 9.56 -5.05 2.23
N ASP A 114 9.59 -4.29 3.32
CA ASP A 114 9.89 -4.77 4.67
C ASP A 114 8.68 -4.68 5.63
N HIS A 115 7.45 -4.67 5.12
CA HIS A 115 6.24 -4.45 5.96
C HIS A 115 5.73 -5.69 6.73
N HIS A 116 6.31 -6.88 6.52
CA HIS A 116 5.99 -8.13 7.25
C HIS A 116 7.00 -8.45 8.35
#